data_AF-A0A0N4YJY8-F1
#
_entry.id   AF-A0A0N4YJY8-F1
#
_cell.length_a   1.000
_cell.length_b   1.000
_cell.length_c   1.000
_cell.angle_alpha   90.00
_cell.angle_beta   90.00
_cell.angle_gamma   90.00
#
_symmetry.space_group_name_H-M   'P 1'
#
loop_
_entity.id
_entity.type
_entity.pdbx_description
1 polymer ?
#
loop_
_entity_poly.entity_id
_entity_poly.type
_entity_poly.pdbx_seq_one_letter_code
_entity_poly.pdbx_strand_id
1 'polypeptide(L)'
;MKLARTYYDSCTDEEAQSELGTLPLMALISQLGGWELLTNARFNSANYHWEALAGQLTTIGVDGIIKVFVHNSFQDRDTHILMFSPPKLFLEKKKFYRGAPSTNAFLAFYREYIRELFRLLGADVDDDASEIEYQVNDIIDLERRIANVS
;
A
#
# COMPACT_ATOMS: atom_id res chain seq x y z
N MET A 1 -27.68 16.17 1.15
CA MET A 1 -26.71 16.63 2.17
C MET A 1 -26.52 15.68 3.35
N LYS A 2 -27.51 14.85 3.74
CA LYS A 2 -27.38 13.96 4.92
C LYS A 2 -26.13 13.07 4.91
N LEU A 3 -25.83 12.42 3.78
CA LEU A 3 -24.65 11.55 3.66
C LEU A 3 -23.32 12.29 3.86
N ALA A 4 -23.18 13.48 3.26
CA ALA A 4 -21.97 14.28 3.40
C ALA A 4 -21.74 14.73 4.85
N ARG A 5 -22.83 15.06 5.56
CA ARG A 5 -22.77 15.39 6.98
C ARG A 5 -22.40 14.17 7.82
N THR A 6 -23.01 13.01 7.59
CA THR A 6 -22.64 11.76 8.29
C THR A 6 -21.18 11.39 8.07
N TYR A 7 -20.67 11.53 6.84
CA TYR A 7 -19.26 11.28 6.54
C TYR A 7 -18.35 12.26 7.29
N TYR A 8 -18.66 13.56 7.25
CA TYR A 8 -17.92 14.57 7.99
C TYR A 8 -17.88 14.27 9.48
N ASP A 9 -19.05 14.00 10.08
CA ASP A 9 -19.17 13.72 11.52
C ASP A 9 -18.31 12.49 11.89
N SER A 10 -18.30 11.44 11.06
CA SER A 10 -17.47 10.24 11.28
C SER A 10 -15.97 10.50 11.17
N CYS A 11 -15.52 11.44 10.32
CA CYS A 11 -14.10 11.78 10.18
C CYS A 11 -13.60 12.67 11.32
N THR A 12 -14.48 13.46 11.94
CA THR A 12 -14.13 14.37 13.04
C THR A 12 -14.22 13.73 14.42
N ASP A 13 -14.77 12.53 14.52
CA ASP A 13 -14.88 11.78 15.77
C ASP A 13 -13.56 11.05 16.07
N GLU A 14 -12.63 11.76 16.73
CA GLU A 14 -11.31 11.22 17.10
C GLU A 14 -11.40 10.17 18.22
N GLU A 15 -12.41 10.24 19.08
CA GLU A 15 -12.62 9.28 20.18
C GLU A 15 -12.96 7.91 19.60
N ALA A 16 -13.95 7.85 18.70
CA ALA A 16 -14.32 6.60 18.02
C ALA A 16 -13.16 6.03 17.18
N GLN A 17 -12.34 6.88 16.55
CA GLN A 17 -11.16 6.44 15.80
C GLN A 17 -10.09 5.83 16.72
N SER A 18 -9.84 6.46 17.86
CA SER A 18 -8.88 5.98 18.87
C SER A 18 -9.31 4.66 19.49
N GLU A 19 -10.61 4.49 19.78
CA GLU A 19 -11.17 3.24 20.31
C GLU A 19 -10.97 2.06 19.35
N LEU A 20 -11.08 2.29 18.04
CA LEU A 20 -10.86 1.26 17.01
C LEU A 20 -9.37 0.96 16.79
N GLY A 21 -8.50 1.96 16.96
CA GLY A 21 -7.06 1.84 16.77
C GLY A 21 -6.68 1.24 15.40
N THR A 22 -5.84 0.20 15.40
CA THR A 22 -5.37 -0.48 14.18
C THR A 22 -6.31 -1.58 13.68
N LEU A 23 -7.37 -1.90 14.42
CA LEU A 23 -8.26 -3.03 14.12
C LEU A 23 -8.87 -2.98 12.70
N PRO A 24 -9.37 -1.82 12.20
CA PRO A 24 -9.96 -1.77 10.86
C PRO A 24 -8.93 -2.12 9.76
N LEU A 25 -7.70 -1.64 9.91
CA LEU A 25 -6.62 -1.90 8.95
C LEU A 25 -6.15 -3.35 9.03
N MET A 26 -5.99 -3.91 10.23
CA MET A 26 -5.64 -5.32 10.41
C MET A 26 -6.69 -6.28 9.83
N ALA A 27 -7.98 -5.97 10.04
CA ALA A 27 -9.08 -6.72 9.47
C ALA A 27 -9.04 -6.69 7.93
N LEU A 28 -8.76 -5.53 7.35
CA LEU A 28 -8.59 -5.38 5.90
C LEU A 28 -7.41 -6.21 5.37
N ILE A 29 -6.24 -6.12 6.03
CA ILE A 29 -5.05 -6.89 5.62
C ILE A 29 -5.33 -8.40 5.68
N SER A 30 -6.00 -8.87 6.74
CA SER A 30 -6.41 -10.27 6.87
C SER A 30 -7.36 -10.71 5.75
N GLN A 31 -8.35 -9.87 5.39
CA GLN A 31 -9.27 -10.14 4.29
C GLN A 31 -8.58 -10.21 2.92
N LEU A 32 -7.50 -9.46 2.74
CA LEU A 32 -6.70 -9.42 1.51
C LEU A 32 -5.65 -10.55 1.42
N GLY A 33 -5.61 -11.47 2.40
CA GLY A 33 -4.72 -12.63 2.38
C GLY A 33 -3.50 -12.51 3.30
N GLY A 34 -3.40 -11.43 4.07
CA GLY A 34 -2.37 -11.23 5.08
C GLY A 34 -1.07 -10.60 4.57
N TRP A 35 -0.14 -10.39 5.49
CA TRP A 35 1.21 -9.90 5.25
C TRP A 35 2.18 -10.74 6.08
N GLU A 36 3.27 -11.23 5.48
CA GLU A 36 4.24 -12.15 6.12
C GLU A 36 4.72 -11.67 7.50
N LEU A 37 4.98 -10.36 7.66
CA LEU A 37 5.49 -9.75 8.89
C LEU A 37 4.46 -9.65 10.04
N LEU A 38 3.16 -9.87 9.76
CA LEU A 38 2.13 -9.66 10.76
C LEU A 38 1.76 -10.98 11.44
N THR A 39 1.88 -11.00 12.77
CA THR A 39 1.54 -12.14 13.60
C THR A 39 0.04 -12.49 13.53
N ASN A 40 -0.83 -11.48 13.59
CA ASN A 40 -2.28 -11.63 13.62
C ASN A 40 -2.95 -11.68 12.24
N ALA A 41 -2.20 -11.40 11.16
CA ALA A 41 -2.69 -11.39 9.79
C ALA A 41 -1.63 -12.00 8.86
N ARG A 42 -1.10 -13.16 9.24
CA ARG A 42 0.02 -13.77 8.53
C ARG A 42 -0.39 -14.20 7.12
N PHE A 43 0.49 -13.91 6.16
CA PHE A 43 0.32 -14.31 4.78
C PHE A 43 0.32 -15.84 4.62
N ASN A 44 -0.53 -16.36 3.73
CA ASN A 44 -0.55 -17.77 3.34
C ASN A 44 -0.45 -17.93 1.83
N SER A 45 0.66 -18.51 1.37
CA SER A 45 0.95 -18.69 -0.05
C SER A 45 0.14 -19.79 -0.74
N ALA A 46 -0.50 -20.70 -0.01
CA ALA A 46 -1.09 -21.92 -0.57
C ALA A 46 -2.17 -21.66 -1.65
N ASN A 47 -2.90 -20.55 -1.57
CA ASN A 47 -3.93 -20.16 -2.52
C ASN A 47 -3.78 -18.70 -3.00
N TYR A 48 -2.56 -18.16 -2.92
CA TYR A 48 -2.33 -16.77 -3.28
C TYR A 48 -2.29 -16.58 -4.80
N HIS A 49 -3.13 -15.68 -5.30
CA HIS A 49 -3.15 -15.24 -6.68
C HIS A 49 -2.99 -13.71 -6.71
N TRP A 50 -1.86 -13.23 -7.24
CA TRP A 50 -1.59 -11.80 -7.29
C TRP A 50 -2.67 -11.04 -8.06
N GLU A 51 -3.14 -11.58 -9.19
CA GLU A 51 -4.22 -11.00 -9.99
C GLU A 51 -5.54 -10.85 -9.22
N ALA A 52 -5.86 -11.79 -8.33
CA ALA A 52 -7.05 -11.69 -7.48
C ALA A 52 -6.90 -10.55 -6.45
N LEU A 53 -5.74 -10.46 -5.81
CA LEU A 53 -5.42 -9.36 -4.89
C LEU A 53 -5.43 -8.01 -5.61
N ALA A 54 -4.81 -7.90 -6.78
CA ALA A 54 -4.78 -6.68 -7.58
C ALA A 54 -6.20 -6.23 -7.98
N GLY A 55 -7.07 -7.19 -8.32
CA GLY A 55 -8.50 -6.94 -8.55
C GLY A 55 -9.19 -6.39 -7.31
N GLN A 56 -9.03 -7.04 -6.14
CA GLN A 56 -9.62 -6.60 -4.88
C GLN A 56 -9.16 -5.20 -4.47
N LEU A 57 -7.86 -4.91 -4.55
CA LEU A 57 -7.29 -3.58 -4.28
C LEU A 57 -7.94 -2.50 -5.17
N THR A 58 -8.12 -2.80 -6.47
CA THR A 58 -8.76 -1.88 -7.40
C THR A 58 -10.21 -1.57 -6.99
N THR A 59 -10.96 -2.54 -6.45
CA THR A 59 -12.34 -2.31 -5.99
C THR A 59 -12.45 -1.38 -4.79
N ILE A 60 -11.41 -1.28 -3.96
CA ILE A 60 -11.34 -0.36 -2.82
C ILE A 60 -10.57 0.93 -3.14
N GLY A 61 -10.21 1.15 -4.41
CA GLY A 61 -9.52 2.36 -4.87
C GLY A 61 -8.02 2.39 -4.55
N VAL A 62 -7.42 1.25 -4.22
CA VAL A 62 -5.97 1.12 -4.00
C VAL A 62 -5.32 0.62 -5.29
N ASP A 63 -4.34 1.38 -5.79
CA ASP A 63 -3.59 0.98 -6.98
C ASP A 63 -2.55 -0.10 -6.59
N GLY A 64 -2.60 -1.25 -7.27
CA GLY A 64 -1.54 -2.27 -7.18
C GLY A 64 -0.33 -1.93 -8.04
N ILE A 65 0.52 -2.93 -8.35
CA ILE A 65 1.70 -2.76 -9.22
C ILE A 65 1.32 -2.27 -10.63
N ILE A 66 0.11 -2.62 -11.09
CA ILE A 66 -0.45 -2.13 -12.36
C ILE A 66 -1.77 -1.44 -12.04
N LYS A 67 -1.86 -0.15 -12.37
CA LYS A 67 -3.10 0.60 -12.23
C LYS A 67 -4.01 0.29 -13.41
N VAL A 68 -5.17 -0.28 -13.13
CA VAL A 68 -6.23 -0.54 -14.11
C VAL A 68 -7.37 0.45 -13.89
N PHE A 69 -7.79 1.14 -14.94
CA PHE A 69 -8.88 2.11 -14.85
C PHE A 69 -9.65 2.22 -16.15
N VAL A 70 -10.90 2.67 -16.05
CA VAL A 70 -11.78 2.92 -17.19
C VAL A 70 -11.60 4.37 -17.65
N HIS A 71 -11.47 4.57 -18.95
CA HIS A 71 -11.39 5.89 -19.56
C HIS A 71 -12.16 5.92 -20.88
N ASN A 72 -12.54 7.10 -21.33
CA ASN A 72 -13.17 7.25 -22.64
C ASN A 72 -12.17 6.89 -23.75
N SER A 73 -12.65 6.24 -24.81
CA SER A 73 -11.81 5.95 -25.95
C SER A 73 -11.29 7.26 -26.57
N PHE A 74 -10.02 7.23 -27.00
CA PHE A 74 -9.41 8.36 -27.71
C PHE A 74 -10.03 8.58 -29.09
N GLN A 75 -10.71 7.57 -29.64
CA GLN A 75 -11.31 7.57 -30.97
C GLN A 75 -12.80 7.91 -30.93
N ASP A 76 -13.50 7.43 -29.90
CA ASP A 76 -14.94 7.59 -29.71
C ASP A 76 -15.26 7.92 -28.25
N ARG A 77 -15.91 9.05 -28.01
CA ARG A 77 -16.20 9.52 -26.65
C ARG A 77 -17.32 8.75 -25.96
N ASP A 78 -18.17 8.05 -26.72
CA ASP A 78 -19.28 7.26 -26.18
C ASP A 78 -18.85 5.83 -25.82
N THR A 79 -17.64 5.43 -26.23
CA THR A 79 -17.05 4.13 -25.89
C THR A 79 -16.06 4.26 -24.73
N HIS A 80 -16.08 3.29 -23.83
CA HIS A 80 -15.13 3.19 -22.73
C HIS A 80 -14.10 2.09 -22.99
N ILE A 81 -12.85 2.34 -22.61
CA ILE A 81 -11.74 1.40 -22.72
C ILE A 81 -11.09 1.15 -21.36
N LEU A 82 -10.55 -0.05 -21.18
CA LEU A 82 -9.66 -0.34 -20.07
C LEU A 82 -8.27 0.20 -20.40
N MET A 83 -7.69 0.96 -19.49
CA MET A 83 -6.34 1.47 -19.59
C MET A 83 -5.48 0.94 -18.45
N PHE A 84 -4.22 0.70 -18.78
CA PHE A 84 -3.18 0.28 -17.87
C PHE A 84 -2.15 1.39 -17.76
N SER A 85 -1.71 1.66 -16.54
CA SER A 85 -0.64 2.63 -16.29
C SER A 85 0.27 2.14 -15.17
N PRO A 86 1.52 2.65 -15.10
CA PRO A 86 2.39 2.40 -13.97
C PRO A 86 1.73 2.81 -12.65
N PRO A 87 2.16 2.20 -11.53
CA PRO A 87 1.61 2.51 -10.22
C PRO A 87 2.03 3.91 -9.78
N LYS A 88 1.26 4.51 -8.87
CA LYS A 88 1.72 5.68 -8.14
C LYS A 88 2.72 5.22 -7.08
N LEU A 89 3.94 5.72 -7.15
CA LEU A 89 4.96 5.49 -6.15
C LEU A 89 4.74 6.37 -4.92
N PHE A 90 5.09 5.88 -3.73
CA PHE A 90 4.89 6.61 -2.47
C PHE A 90 5.60 7.97 -2.45
N LEU A 91 6.85 8.04 -2.91
CA LEU A 91 7.58 9.32 -2.99
C LEU A 91 7.20 10.16 -4.23
N GLU A 92 6.22 9.71 -5.02
CA GLU A 92 5.66 10.31 -6.23
C GLU A 92 6.62 10.48 -7.43
N LYS A 93 7.86 10.94 -7.20
CA LYS A 93 8.80 11.31 -8.27
C LYS A 93 9.99 10.36 -8.30
N LYS A 94 10.29 9.85 -9.50
CA LYS A 94 11.47 9.02 -9.82
C LYS A 94 12.80 9.54 -9.26
N LYS A 95 12.98 10.87 -9.19
CA LYS A 95 14.22 11.47 -8.67
C LYS A 95 14.50 11.11 -7.20
N PHE A 96 13.48 10.84 -6.41
CA PHE A 96 13.62 10.48 -4.99
C PHE A 96 14.04 9.02 -4.78
N TYR A 97 13.99 8.18 -5.83
CA TYR A 97 14.44 6.78 -5.80
C TYR A 97 15.87 6.58 -6.34
N ARG A 98 16.54 7.66 -6.77
CA ARG A 98 17.88 7.61 -7.37
C ARG A 98 18.97 7.42 -6.31
N GLY A 99 20.08 6.79 -6.69
CA GLY A 99 21.21 6.54 -5.79
C GLY A 99 20.97 5.37 -4.83
N ALA A 100 21.96 5.06 -4.01
CA ALA A 100 21.85 4.02 -3.00
C ALA A 100 21.08 4.53 -1.77
N PRO A 101 20.31 3.69 -1.06
CA PRO A 101 19.64 4.07 0.20
C PRO A 101 20.58 4.67 1.26
N SER A 102 21.87 4.30 1.24
CA SER A 102 22.89 4.87 2.14
C SER A 102 23.24 6.33 1.85
N THR A 103 22.98 6.80 0.63
CA THR A 103 23.34 8.15 0.16
C THR A 103 22.13 9.05 -0.08
N ASN A 104 20.94 8.48 -0.10
CA ASN A 104 19.70 9.19 -0.40
C ASN A 104 18.86 9.33 0.88
N ALA A 105 18.78 10.56 1.39
CA ALA A 105 18.03 10.87 2.60
C ALA A 105 16.53 10.57 2.49
N PHE A 106 15.91 10.71 1.31
CA PHE A 106 14.49 10.40 1.12
C PHE A 106 14.22 8.90 1.29
N LEU A 107 15.10 8.06 0.74
CA LEU A 107 15.01 6.61 0.93
C LEU A 107 15.28 6.21 2.38
N ALA A 108 16.17 6.92 3.08
CA ALA A 108 16.41 6.70 4.50
C ALA A 108 15.17 7.03 5.36
N PHE A 109 14.51 8.17 5.11
CA PHE A 109 13.25 8.51 5.81
C PHE A 109 12.12 7.57 5.45
N TYR A 110 12.03 7.15 4.18
CA TYR A 110 11.01 6.20 3.76
C TYR A 110 11.20 4.83 4.40
N ARG A 111 12.45 4.36 4.52
CA ARG A 111 12.78 3.14 5.27
C ARG A 111 12.29 3.22 6.72
N GLU A 112 12.58 4.33 7.41
CA GLU A 112 12.14 4.50 8.79
C GLU A 112 10.61 4.55 8.90
N TYR A 113 9.94 5.19 7.96
CA TYR A 113 8.47 5.22 7.91
C TYR A 113 7.86 3.81 7.78
N ILE A 114 8.34 2.99 6.84
CA ILE A 114 7.81 1.63 6.65
C ILE A 114 8.10 0.78 7.90
N ARG A 115 9.28 0.93 8.49
CA ARG A 115 9.67 0.25 9.72
C ARG A 115 8.72 0.58 10.87
N GLU A 116 8.46 1.86 11.13
CA GLU A 116 7.51 2.27 12.17
C GLU A 116 6.07 1.82 11.87
N LEU A 117 5.66 1.81 10.60
CA LEU A 117 4.36 1.27 10.21
C LEU A 117 4.23 -0.21 10.60
N PHE A 118 5.25 -1.04 10.32
CA PHE A 118 5.22 -2.45 10.73
C PHE A 118 5.17 -2.63 12.25
N ARG A 119 5.88 -1.80 13.00
CA ARG A 119 5.81 -1.79 14.47
C ARG A 119 4.39 -1.52 14.96
N LEU A 120 3.74 -0.50 14.42
CA LEU A 120 2.36 -0.15 14.78
C LEU A 120 1.35 -1.24 14.41
N LEU A 121 1.63 -2.01 13.35
CA LEU A 121 0.78 -3.13 12.93
C LEU A 121 1.02 -4.42 13.73
N GLY A 122 1.97 -4.43 14.68
CA GLY A 122 2.24 -5.58 15.54
C GLY A 122 3.20 -6.61 14.96
N ALA A 123 4.11 -6.19 14.06
CA ALA A 123 5.29 -7.00 13.74
C ALA A 123 6.19 -7.10 14.97
N ASP A 124 6.67 -8.31 15.29
CA ASP A 124 7.49 -8.55 16.48
C ASP A 124 8.92 -8.05 16.26
N VAL A 125 9.22 -6.88 16.81
CA VAL A 125 10.47 -6.17 16.52
C VAL A 125 11.67 -6.82 17.19
N ASP A 126 11.47 -7.54 18.29
CA ASP A 126 12.56 -8.05 19.12
C ASP A 126 13.09 -9.39 18.57
N ASP A 127 12.20 -10.25 18.06
CA ASP A 127 12.59 -11.52 17.42
C ASP A 127 12.85 -11.37 15.91
N ASP A 128 12.11 -10.49 15.22
CA ASP A 128 12.14 -10.40 13.74
C ASP A 128 12.82 -9.12 13.22
N ALA A 129 13.65 -8.44 14.02
CA ALA A 129 14.36 -7.22 13.60
C ALA A 129 15.06 -7.38 12.24
N SER A 130 15.70 -8.55 12.02
CA SER A 130 16.39 -8.84 10.78
C SER A 130 15.45 -9.09 9.59
N GLU A 131 14.27 -9.67 9.84
CA GLU A 131 13.27 -9.94 8.82
C GLU A 131 12.52 -8.67 8.41
N ILE A 132 12.17 -7.82 9.39
CA ILE A 132 11.62 -6.49 9.13
C ILE A 132 12.59 -5.69 8.26
N GLU A 133 13.87 -5.62 8.61
CA GLU A 133 14.85 -4.89 7.81
C GLU A 133 15.01 -5.49 6.41
N TYR A 134 14.99 -6.82 6.26
CA TYR A 134 15.02 -7.46 4.95
C TYR A 134 13.81 -7.06 4.10
N GLN A 135 12.60 -7.20 4.63
CA GLN A 135 11.34 -6.89 3.94
C GLN A 135 11.24 -5.41 3.57
N VAL A 136 11.61 -4.50 4.48
CA VAL A 136 11.61 -3.06 4.21
C VAL A 136 12.59 -2.72 3.07
N ASN A 137 13.79 -3.30 3.10
CA ASN A 137 14.78 -3.07 2.05
C ASN A 137 14.33 -3.67 0.70
N ASP A 138 13.65 -4.82 0.71
CA ASP A 138 13.12 -5.45 -0.49
C ASP A 138 11.98 -4.63 -1.13
N ILE A 139 11.06 -4.11 -0.31
CA ILE A 139 10.00 -3.17 -0.76
C ILE A 139 10.62 -1.95 -1.42
N ILE A 140 11.62 -1.33 -0.79
CA ILE A 140 12.30 -0.15 -1.33
C ILE A 140 13.03 -0.49 -2.64
N ASP A 141 13.70 -1.64 -2.73
CA ASP A 141 14.40 -2.03 -3.95
C ASP A 141 13.42 -2.30 -5.10
N LEU A 142 12.29 -2.96 -4.82
CA LEU A 142 11.21 -3.14 -5.78
C LEU A 142 10.68 -1.80 -6.29
N GLU A 143 10.34 -0.85 -5.41
CA GLU A 143 9.88 0.48 -5.81
C GLU A 143 10.93 1.24 -6.62
N ARG A 144 12.23 1.11 -6.29
CA ARG A 144 13.32 1.72 -7.07
C ARG A 144 13.40 1.14 -8.48
N ARG A 145 13.21 -0.18 -8.63
CA ARG A 145 13.18 -0.84 -9.95
C ARG A 145 11.98 -0.35 -10.77
N ILE A 146 10.79 -0.29 -10.15
CA ILE A 146 9.58 0.24 -10.78
C ILE A 146 9.80 1.69 -11.22
N ALA A 147 10.37 2.54 -10.35
CA ALA A 147 10.69 3.93 -10.66
C ALA A 147 11.65 4.08 -11.84
N ASN A 148 12.59 3.14 -12.01
CA ASN A 148 13.56 3.18 -13.09
C ASN A 148 12.97 2.76 -14.44
N VAL A 149 12.01 1.84 -14.44
CA VAL A 149 11.30 1.39 -15.65
C VAL A 149 10.19 2.36 -16.07
N SER A 150 9.59 3.06 -15.10
CA SER A 150 8.55 4.07 -15.33
C SER A 150 9.10 5.40 -15.85
#